data_AF-A0A1A6AUC4-F1
#
_entry.id   AF-A0A1A6AUC4-F1
#
_cell.length_a   1.000
_cell.length_b   1.000
_cell.length_c   1.000
_cell.angle_alpha   90.00
_cell.angle_beta   90.00
_cell.angle_gamma   90.00
#
_symmetry.space_group_name_H-M   'P 1'
#
loop_
_entity.id
_entity.type
_entity.pdbx_description
1 polymer ?
#
loop_
_entity_poly.entity_id
_entity_poly.type
_entity_poly.pdbx_seq_one_letter_code
_entity_poly.pdbx_strand_id
1 'polypeptide(L)'
;MKTAEELYSERLNRIKAAITLQKNDRPPFSMNSSAFCVKYAGGKLSDMVTNVEYGNSLILKAVKSLGVVDCIQGGADFPPMMGTVYLSPTKLPGRELPCDT
;
A
#
# COMPACT_ATOMS: atom_id res chain seq x y z
N MET A 1 -21.65 -6.92 10.73
CA MET A 1 -20.49 -6.44 9.93
C MET A 1 -20.41 -4.94 10.18
N LYS A 2 -19.23 -4.40 10.50
CA LYS A 2 -19.08 -2.95 10.74
C LYS A 2 -19.21 -2.18 9.42
N THR A 3 -19.71 -0.95 9.46
CA THR A 3 -19.74 -0.06 8.28
C THR A 3 -18.33 0.42 7.92
N ALA A 4 -18.18 1.04 6.74
CA ALA A 4 -16.90 1.61 6.33
C ALA A 4 -16.45 2.73 7.28
N GLU A 5 -17.39 3.57 7.75
CA GLU A 5 -17.16 4.68 8.68
C GLU A 5 -16.76 4.17 10.07
N GLU A 6 -17.41 3.10 10.54
CA GLU A 6 -17.07 2.46 11.82
C GLU A 6 -15.65 1.88 11.78
N LEU A 7 -15.31 1.15 10.71
CA LEU A 7 -13.98 0.60 10.51
C LEU A 7 -12.91 1.70 10.38
N TYR A 8 -13.21 2.78 9.68
CA TYR A 8 -12.32 3.93 9.56
C TYR A 8 -12.05 4.57 10.92
N SER A 9 -13.11 4.84 11.68
CA SER A 9 -13.03 5.47 13.00
C SER A 9 -12.24 4.62 13.98
N GLU A 10 -12.50 3.30 14.00
CA GLU A 10 -11.76 2.34 14.82
C GLU A 10 -10.26 2.35 14.52
N ARG A 11 -9.88 2.20 13.24
CA ARG A 11 -8.48 2.17 12.81
C ARG A 11 -7.77 3.49 13.09
N LEU A 12 -8.43 4.62 12.82
CA LEU A 12 -7.89 5.94 13.08
C LEU A 12 -7.66 6.18 14.57
N ASN A 13 -8.61 5.79 15.41
CA ASN A 13 -8.49 5.93 16.86
C ASN A 13 -7.35 5.07 17.42
N ARG A 14 -7.18 3.83 16.92
CA ARG A 14 -6.06 2.94 17.28
C ARG A 14 -4.71 3.59 16.95
N ILE A 15 -4.58 4.18 15.75
CA ILE A 15 -3.36 4.88 15.34
C ILE A 15 -3.10 6.10 16.24
N LYS A 16 -4.11 6.93 16.49
CA LYS A 16 -3.97 8.13 17.34
C LYS A 16 -3.56 7.77 18.76
N ALA A 17 -4.20 6.77 19.37
CA ALA A 17 -3.87 6.30 20.71
C ALA A 17 -2.44 5.75 20.78
N ALA A 18 -1.97 5.04 19.75
CA ALA A 18 -0.59 4.58 19.71
C ALA A 18 0.42 5.74 19.64
N ILE A 19 0.13 6.78 18.85
CA ILE A 19 0.98 7.99 18.74
C ILE A 19 1.04 8.73 20.09
N THR A 20 -0.06 8.77 20.84
CA THR A 20 -0.14 9.43 22.16
C THR A 20 0.23 8.50 23.32
N LEU A 21 0.80 7.32 23.05
CA LEU A 21 1.24 6.33 24.04
C LEU A 21 0.12 5.82 24.97
N GLN A 22 -1.12 5.86 24.50
CA GLN A 22 -2.27 5.29 25.19
C GLN A 22 -2.37 3.78 24.95
N LYS A 23 -3.05 3.08 25.87
CA LYS A 23 -3.32 1.65 25.73
C LYS A 23 -4.26 1.40 24.53
N ASN A 24 -3.87 0.48 23.66
CA ASN A 24 -4.69 0.00 22.54
C ASN A 24 -5.20 -1.43 22.78
N ASP A 25 -6.20 -1.82 22.01
CA ASP A 25 -6.71 -3.19 21.93
C ASP A 25 -5.67 -4.15 21.31
N ARG A 26 -4.94 -3.66 20.29
CA ARG A 26 -3.75 -4.29 19.70
C ARG A 26 -2.80 -3.24 19.13
N PRO A 27 -1.53 -3.57 18.85
CA PRO A 27 -0.64 -2.69 18.11
C PRO A 27 -1.23 -2.33 16.73
N PRO A 28 -1.22 -1.05 16.30
CA PRO A 28 -1.61 -0.69 14.95
C PRO A 28 -0.62 -1.27 13.94
N PHE A 29 -1.13 -1.70 12.79
CA PHE A 29 -0.34 -2.25 11.70
C PHE A 29 -0.43 -1.33 10.47
N SER A 30 0.69 -0.69 10.16
CA SER A 30 0.89 0.08 8.93
C SER A 30 1.72 -0.74 7.95
N MET A 31 1.26 -0.82 6.70
CA MET A 31 1.87 -1.66 5.68
C MET A 31 2.49 -0.80 4.56
N ASN A 32 3.78 -1.01 4.29
CA ASN A 32 4.43 -0.61 3.03
C ASN A 32 4.71 -1.88 2.23
N SER A 33 3.91 -2.16 1.20
CA SER A 33 4.04 -3.42 0.48
C SER A 33 3.40 -3.39 -0.91
N SER A 34 3.50 -2.28 -1.62
CA SER A 34 2.79 -2.07 -2.89
C SER A 34 3.13 -3.14 -3.93
N ALA A 35 4.42 -3.44 -4.11
CA ALA A 35 4.86 -4.50 -5.02
C ALA A 35 4.34 -5.90 -4.62
N PHE A 36 4.36 -6.21 -3.31
CA PHE A 36 3.78 -7.45 -2.79
C PHE A 36 2.28 -7.51 -3.07
N CYS A 37 1.54 -6.42 -2.84
CA CYS A 37 0.10 -6.36 -3.02
C CYS A 37 -0.30 -6.55 -4.49
N VAL A 38 0.42 -5.93 -5.42
CA VAL A 38 0.20 -6.13 -6.87
C VAL A 38 0.37 -7.60 -7.23
N LYS A 39 1.48 -8.22 -6.81
CA LYS A 39 1.74 -9.64 -7.09
C LYS A 39 0.73 -10.57 -6.40
N TYR A 40 0.39 -10.30 -5.15
CA TYR A 40 -0.61 -11.06 -4.39
C TYR A 40 -1.99 -11.02 -5.05
N ALA A 41 -2.34 -9.89 -5.67
CA ALA A 41 -3.57 -9.74 -6.43
C ALA A 41 -3.51 -10.33 -7.85
N GLY A 42 -2.38 -10.94 -8.25
CA GLY A 42 -2.17 -11.57 -9.56
C GLY A 42 -1.72 -10.62 -10.68
N GLY A 43 -1.34 -9.38 -10.35
CA GLY A 43 -0.85 -8.42 -11.33
C GLY A 43 0.66 -8.45 -11.52
N LYS A 44 1.12 -7.83 -12.61
CA LYS A 44 2.54 -7.60 -12.90
C LYS A 44 2.96 -6.21 -12.46
N LEU A 45 4.20 -6.08 -11.97
CA LEU A 45 4.77 -4.78 -11.60
C LEU A 45 5.00 -3.89 -12.83
N SER A 46 5.32 -4.46 -13.99
CA SER A 46 5.42 -3.70 -15.25
C SER A 46 4.12 -2.98 -15.61
N ASP A 47 2.98 -3.59 -15.31
CA ASP A 47 1.66 -3.03 -15.60
C ASP A 47 1.33 -1.90 -14.62
N MET A 48 1.78 -2.00 -13.37
CA MET A 48 1.68 -0.90 -12.40
C MET A 48 2.51 0.32 -12.82
N VAL A 49 3.69 0.10 -13.41
CA VAL A 49 4.56 1.20 -13.88
C VAL A 49 3.93 1.97 -15.04
N THR A 50 3.24 1.27 -15.94
CA THR A 50 2.63 1.85 -17.14
C THR A 50 1.18 2.29 -16.94
N ASN A 51 0.46 1.67 -16.01
CA ASN A 51 -0.91 2.00 -15.61
C ASN A 51 -1.02 2.06 -14.08
N VAL A 52 -0.82 3.27 -13.55
CA VAL A 52 -0.83 3.58 -12.12
C VAL A 52 -2.19 3.29 -11.48
N GLU A 53 -3.29 3.61 -12.15
CA GLU A 53 -4.64 3.37 -11.62
C GLU A 53 -4.92 1.87 -11.45
N TYR A 54 -4.54 1.08 -12.46
CA TYR A 54 -4.63 -0.37 -12.39
C TYR A 54 -3.81 -0.93 -11.22
N GLY A 55 -2.54 -0.54 -11.11
CA GLY A 55 -1.68 -1.00 -10.01
C GLY A 55 -2.24 -0.65 -8.63
N ASN A 56 -2.70 0.59 -8.44
CA ASN A 56 -3.30 1.02 -7.17
C ASN A 56 -4.63 0.30 -6.86
N SER A 57 -5.42 -0.04 -7.88
CA SER A 57 -6.63 -0.85 -7.69
C SER A 57 -6.30 -2.25 -7.15
N LEU A 58 -5.22 -2.87 -7.63
CA LEU A 58 -4.74 -4.16 -7.14
C LEU A 58 -4.20 -4.06 -5.72
N ILE A 59 -3.47 -2.99 -5.39
CA ILE A 59 -3.00 -2.71 -4.04
C ILE A 59 -4.17 -2.65 -3.07
N LEU A 60 -5.19 -1.85 -3.39
CA LEU A 60 -6.39 -1.72 -2.57
C LEU A 60 -7.14 -3.06 -2.42
N LYS A 61 -7.22 -3.87 -3.48
CA LYS A 61 -7.83 -5.19 -3.45
C LYS A 61 -7.10 -6.12 -2.48
N ALA A 62 -5.77 -6.18 -2.56
CA ALA A 62 -4.95 -7.00 -1.68
C ALA A 62 -5.03 -6.56 -0.21
N VAL A 63 -4.92 -5.25 0.05
CA VAL A 63 -5.04 -4.68 1.40
C VAL A 63 -6.39 -5.04 2.03
N LYS A 64 -7.49 -4.93 1.25
CA LYS A 64 -8.83 -5.31 1.71
C LYS A 64 -8.93 -6.80 2.06
N SER A 65 -8.25 -7.69 1.33
CA SER A 65 -8.25 -9.12 1.64
C SER A 65 -7.44 -9.51 2.89
N LEU A 66 -6.45 -8.71 3.28
CA LEU A 66 -5.63 -8.99 4.47
C LEU A 66 -6.36 -8.75 5.79
N GLY A 67 -7.34 -7.83 5.81
CA GLY A 67 -8.26 -7.59 6.94
C GLY A 67 -7.65 -6.96 8.20
N VAL A 68 -6.35 -7.10 8.43
CA VAL A 68 -5.64 -6.68 9.66
C VAL A 68 -4.93 -5.31 9.54
N VAL A 69 -4.96 -4.69 8.36
CA VAL A 69 -4.26 -3.43 8.08
C VAL A 69 -5.04 -2.23 8.61
N ASP A 70 -4.37 -1.36 9.37
CA ASP A 70 -4.96 -0.13 9.91
C ASP A 70 -4.74 1.08 8.98
N CYS A 71 -3.57 1.14 8.35
CA CYS A 71 -3.24 2.13 7.35
C CYS A 71 -2.19 1.61 6.36
N ILE A 72 -2.07 2.29 5.22
CA ILE A 72 -1.06 2.01 4.21
C ILE A 72 -0.08 3.18 4.13
N GLN A 73 1.20 2.87 3.93
CA GLN A 73 2.21 3.89 3.69
C GLN A 73 2.19 4.28 2.21
N GLY A 74 1.77 5.51 1.91
CA GLY A 74 1.53 5.98 0.54
C GLY A 74 0.15 5.54 0.05
N GLY A 75 -0.78 6.49 -0.06
CA GLY A 75 -2.15 6.21 -0.51
C GLY A 75 -2.27 5.89 -2.01
N ALA A 76 -1.24 6.24 -2.78
CA ALA A 76 -1.08 5.86 -4.16
C ALA A 76 0.41 5.70 -4.47
N ASP A 77 0.77 4.56 -5.05
CA ASP A 77 2.10 4.32 -5.57
C ASP A 77 2.23 4.97 -6.95
N PHE A 78 3.28 5.76 -7.14
CA PHE A 78 3.63 6.32 -8.44
C PHE A 78 5.08 5.98 -8.78
N PRO A 79 5.32 4.77 -9.34
CA PRO A 79 6.66 4.29 -9.66
C PRO A 79 7.52 5.26 -10.49
N PRO A 80 6.97 6.06 -11.43
CA PRO A 80 7.78 7.03 -12.19
C PRO A 80 8.45 8.12 -11.34
N MET A 81 7.98 8.40 -10.11
CA MET A 81 8.60 9.38 -9.20
C MET A 81 9.66 8.77 -8.28
N MET A 82 9.91 7.46 -8.31
CA MET A 82 10.82 6.81 -7.36
C MET A 82 12.23 7.39 -7.40
N GLY A 83 12.74 7.75 -8.59
CA GLY A 83 14.06 8.37 -8.70
C GLY A 83 14.16 9.71 -7.97
N THR A 84 13.07 10.50 -7.97
CA THR A 84 12.97 11.75 -7.21
C THR A 84 12.87 11.49 -5.72
N VAL A 85 12.04 10.53 -5.29
CA VAL A 85 11.84 10.17 -3.87
C VAL A 85 13.14 9.71 -3.22
N TYR A 86 13.96 8.95 -3.94
CA TYR A 86 15.22 8.40 -3.43
C TYR A 86 16.47 9.16 -3.88
N LEU A 87 16.31 10.32 -4.56
CA LEU A 87 17.41 11.13 -5.09
C LEU A 87 18.47 10.31 -5.84
N SER A 88 18.04 9.28 -6.56
CA SER A 88 18.92 8.30 -7.20
C SER A 88 18.32 7.75 -8.49
N PRO A 89 19.15 7.33 -9.47
CA PRO A 89 18.65 6.72 -10.70
C PRO A 89 18.04 5.35 -10.42
N THR A 90 16.74 5.33 -10.15
CA THR A 90 15.98 4.10 -9.88
C THR A 90 15.48 3.50 -11.20
N LYS A 91 15.80 2.22 -11.44
CA LYS A 91 15.33 1.47 -12.60
C LYS A 91 13.95 0.84 -12.31
N LEU A 92 13.05 0.86 -13.30
CA LEU A 92 11.67 0.38 -13.16
C LEU A 92 11.40 -0.90 -13.99
N PRO A 93 10.57 -1.84 -13.49
CA PRO A 93 10.10 -3.01 -14.26
C PRO A 93 9.37 -2.62 -15.54
N GLY A 94 9.67 -3.30 -16.65
CA GLY A 94 9.06 -3.02 -17.96
C GLY A 94 9.56 -1.74 -18.64
N ARG A 95 10.53 -1.02 -18.04
CA ARG A 95 11.17 0.16 -18.63
C ARG A 95 12.68 -0.01 -18.73
N GLU A 96 13.39 0.08 -17.60
CA GLU A 96 14.84 -0.20 -17.54
C GLU A 96 15.18 -1.63 -17.11
N LEU A 97 14.24 -2.29 -16.42
CA LEU A 97 14.35 -3.69 -16.02
C LEU A 97 13.41 -4.56 -16.86
N PRO A 98 13.71 -5.86 -17.02
CA PRO A 98 12.76 -6.81 -17.60
C PRO A 98 11.41 -6.78 -16.89
N CYS A 99 10.36 -7.24 -17.59
CA CYS A 99 9.08 -7.51 -16.94
C CYS A 99 9.25 -8.57 -15.86
N ASP A 100 8.52 -8.41 -14.77
CA ASP A 100 8.47 -9.43 -13.73
C ASP A 100 7.63 -10.63 -14.21
N THR A 101 8.13 -11.83 -13.90
CA THR A 101 7.41 -13.10 -14.05
C THR A 101 6.40 -13.30 -12.95
#